data_AF-A0A257A7C9-F1
#
_entry.id   AF-A0A257A7C9-F1
#
_cell.length_a   1.000
_cell.length_b   1.000
_cell.length_c   1.000
_cell.angle_alpha   90.00
_cell.angle_beta   90.00
_cell.angle_gamma   90.00
#
_symmetry.space_group_name_H-M   'P 1'
#
loop_
_entity.id
_entity.type
_entity.pdbx_description
1 polymer ?
#
loop_
_entity_poly.entity_id
_entity_poly.type
_entity_poly.pdbx_seq_one_letter_code
_entity_poly.pdbx_strand_id
1 'polypeptide(L)'
;MVNKWCTLKIYVTGRPGIGKSTVVLKAVDILKEHGLKIGGIFCPEVRGAQGYRIGFKIIDLLSNKEGWLARKNIRISGPRVGKYVVIVRDAISIGVEALRNAVEYADVIVIDEVGPMELKVNELRREIINALKSNNYGKNTHTDYQRGPS
;
A
#
# COMPACT_ATOMS: atom_id res chain seq x y z
N MET A 1 8.68 -32.89 -11.66
CA MET A 1 9.04 -31.50 -12.03
C MET A 1 8.38 -30.57 -11.03
N VAL A 2 9.17 -29.82 -10.26
CA VAL A 2 8.61 -28.82 -9.33
C VAL A 2 8.37 -27.55 -10.14
N ASN A 3 7.11 -27.18 -10.36
CA ASN A 3 6.79 -25.91 -11.00
C ASN A 3 7.30 -24.77 -10.10
N LYS A 4 8.41 -24.16 -10.52
CA LYS A 4 8.98 -22.99 -9.86
C LYS A 4 8.18 -21.77 -10.34
N TRP A 5 7.12 -21.42 -9.62
CA TRP A 5 6.37 -20.20 -9.94
C TRP A 5 7.23 -18.99 -9.58
N CYS A 6 7.39 -18.05 -10.50
CA CYS A 6 8.13 -16.81 -10.29
C CYS A 6 7.20 -15.76 -9.66
N THR A 7 7.56 -15.22 -8.50
CA THR A 7 6.91 -14.03 -7.96
C THR A 7 7.39 -12.80 -8.74
N LEU A 8 6.47 -12.08 -9.38
CA LEU A 8 6.78 -10.83 -10.08
C LEU A 8 6.80 -9.66 -9.09
N LYS A 9 7.89 -8.88 -9.08
CA LYS A 9 8.03 -7.67 -8.27
C LYS A 9 8.37 -6.50 -9.17
N ILE A 10 7.55 -5.45 -9.14
CA ILE A 10 7.71 -4.26 -9.98
C ILE A 10 8.02 -3.08 -9.06
N TYR A 11 9.11 -2.37 -9.35
CA TYR A 11 9.49 -1.16 -8.65
C TYR A 11 9.40 0.03 -9.60
N VAL A 12 8.52 0.98 -9.28
CA VAL A 12 8.38 2.22 -10.06
C VAL A 12 9.16 3.32 -9.37
N THR A 13 10.22 3.81 -10.01
CA THR A 13 11.09 4.87 -9.47
C THR A 13 11.11 6.09 -10.39
N GLY A 14 11.50 7.24 -9.84
CA GLY A 14 11.49 8.50 -10.57
C GLY A 14 11.26 9.69 -9.64
N ARG A 15 11.52 10.90 -10.14
CA ARG A 15 11.41 12.14 -9.33
C ARG A 15 10.01 12.28 -8.69
N PRO A 16 9.89 12.87 -7.49
CA PRO A 16 8.59 13.21 -6.91
C PRO A 16 7.75 14.04 -7.90
N GLY A 17 6.44 13.75 -7.98
CA GLY A 17 5.52 14.48 -8.84
C GLY A 17 5.52 14.09 -10.34
N ILE A 18 6.32 13.11 -10.77
CA ILE A 18 6.36 12.69 -12.19
C ILE A 18 5.18 11.78 -12.63
N GLY A 19 4.22 11.51 -11.73
CA GLY A 19 3.03 10.70 -12.05
C GLY A 19 3.14 9.19 -11.79
N LYS A 20 4.12 8.74 -11.00
CA LYS A 20 4.27 7.31 -10.63
C LYS A 20 3.00 6.74 -9.99
N SER A 21 2.48 7.42 -8.98
CA SER A 21 1.23 7.05 -8.31
C SER A 21 0.06 6.95 -9.30
N THR A 22 0.00 7.83 -10.31
CA THR A 22 -1.02 7.77 -11.35
C THR A 22 -0.90 6.51 -12.20
N VAL A 23 0.31 6.10 -12.56
CA VAL A 23 0.54 4.84 -13.29
C VAL A 23 0.18 3.64 -12.42
N VAL A 24 0.58 3.64 -11.15
CA VAL A 24 0.26 2.58 -10.19
C VAL A 24 -1.25 2.43 -10.04
N LEU A 25 -1.99 3.53 -9.84
CA LEU A 25 -3.45 3.50 -9.70
C LEU A 25 -4.14 2.96 -10.95
N LYS A 26 -3.72 3.39 -12.15
CA LYS A 26 -4.26 2.83 -13.40
C LYS A 26 -4.03 1.33 -13.51
N ALA A 27 -2.84 0.85 -13.13
CA ALA A 27 -2.57 -0.58 -13.10
C ALA A 27 -3.46 -1.30 -12.09
N VAL A 28 -3.67 -0.71 -10.91
CA VAL A 28 -4.60 -1.23 -9.89
C VAL A 28 -6.02 -1.36 -10.44
N ASP A 29 -6.51 -0.35 -11.14
CA ASP A 29 -7.86 -0.38 -11.74
C ASP A 29 -8.00 -1.51 -12.76
N ILE A 30 -7.03 -1.65 -13.67
CA ILE A 30 -7.00 -2.75 -14.65
C ILE A 30 -6.97 -4.12 -13.96
N LEU A 31 -6.14 -4.29 -12.93
CA LEU A 31 -6.04 -5.57 -12.22
C LEU A 31 -7.34 -5.91 -11.48
N LYS A 32 -8.03 -4.91 -10.91
CA LYS A 32 -9.36 -5.09 -10.31
C LYS A 32 -10.40 -5.48 -11.35
N GLU A 33 -10.37 -4.90 -12.55
CA GLU A 33 -11.25 -5.29 -13.67
C GLU A 33 -11.06 -6.76 -14.08
N HIS A 34 -9.85 -7.31 -13.89
CA HIS A 34 -9.56 -8.72 -14.10
C HIS A 34 -9.89 -9.62 -12.90
N GLY A 35 -10.59 -9.09 -11.89
CA GLY A 35 -11.06 -9.84 -10.72
C GLY A 35 -9.99 -10.09 -9.65
N LEU A 36 -8.80 -9.47 -9.75
CA LEU A 36 -7.75 -9.63 -8.75
C LEU A 36 -8.03 -8.78 -7.51
N LYS A 37 -7.85 -9.38 -6.34
CA LYS A 37 -7.91 -8.68 -5.06
C LYS A 37 -6.60 -7.93 -4.82
N ILE A 38 -6.70 -6.60 -4.78
CA ILE A 38 -5.56 -5.71 -4.57
C ILE A 38 -5.53 -5.24 -3.12
N GLY A 39 -4.38 -5.38 -2.46
CA GLY A 39 -4.16 -4.89 -1.12
C GLY A 39 -2.87 -4.11 -0.95
N GLY A 40 -2.65 -3.61 0.26
CA GLY A 40 -1.46 -2.86 0.63
C GLY A 40 -1.79 -1.40 0.88
N ILE A 41 -0.82 -0.52 0.66
CA ILE A 41 -0.91 0.89 1.06
C ILE A 41 -0.77 1.85 -0.12
N PHE A 42 -1.56 2.91 -0.08
CA PHE A 42 -1.48 4.06 -0.96
C PHE A 42 -1.36 5.34 -0.14
N CYS A 43 -0.38 6.19 -0.44
CA CYS A 43 -0.04 7.36 0.36
C CYS A 43 -0.18 8.68 -0.42
N PRO A 44 -1.42 9.12 -0.77
CA PRO A 44 -1.60 10.29 -1.61
C PRO A 44 -1.22 11.58 -0.90
N GLU A 45 -0.64 12.50 -1.67
CA GLU A 45 -0.48 13.89 -1.28
C GLU A 45 -1.85 14.58 -1.12
N VAL A 46 -2.04 15.29 0.00
CA VAL A 46 -3.23 16.11 0.22
C VAL A 46 -2.87 17.59 0.09
N ARG A 47 -3.65 18.31 -0.71
CA ARG A 47 -3.57 19.76 -0.91
C ARG A 47 -4.76 20.45 -0.26
N GLY A 48 -4.51 21.60 0.38
CA GLY A 48 -5.57 22.43 0.96
C GLY A 48 -6.27 23.28 -0.11
N ALA A 49 -7.29 24.04 0.30
CA ALA A 49 -8.08 24.90 -0.60
C ALA A 49 -7.25 25.89 -1.44
N GLN A 50 -6.11 26.34 -0.91
CA GLN A 50 -5.19 27.25 -1.61
C GLN A 50 -4.15 26.51 -2.48
N GLY A 51 -4.35 25.21 -2.75
CA GLY A 51 -3.48 24.41 -3.63
C GLY A 51 -2.15 23.96 -3.03
N TYR A 52 -1.77 24.45 -1.84
CA TYR A 52 -0.55 24.02 -1.16
C TYR A 52 -0.71 22.64 -0.49
N ARG A 53 0.38 21.86 -0.48
CA ARG A 53 0.43 20.58 0.24
C ARG A 53 0.25 20.75 1.76
N ILE A 54 -0.75 20.08 2.32
CA ILE A 54 -1.05 20.05 3.76
C ILE A 54 -0.56 18.78 4.46
N GLY A 55 -0.35 17.70 3.73
CA GLY A 55 0.08 16.44 4.29
C GLY A 55 -0.03 15.29 3.31
N PHE A 56 -0.02 14.09 3.85
CA PHE A 56 -0.10 12.82 3.15
C PHE A 56 -1.05 11.91 3.92
N LYS A 57 -1.92 11.23 3.19
CA LYS A 57 -2.76 10.16 3.76
C LYS A 57 -2.00 8.84 3.74
N ILE A 58 -2.50 7.88 4.50
CA ILE A 58 -2.21 6.47 4.33
C ILE A 58 -3.56 5.76 4.20
N ILE A 59 -3.70 4.96 3.15
CA ILE A 59 -4.96 4.32 2.77
C ILE A 59 -4.72 2.83 2.61
N ASP A 60 -5.57 2.01 3.23
CA ASP A 60 -5.65 0.57 3.02
C ASP A 60 -6.42 0.27 1.72
N LEU A 61 -5.77 -0.37 0.76
CA LEU A 61 -6.37 -0.68 -0.55
C LEU A 61 -7.43 -1.79 -0.51
N LEU A 62 -7.47 -2.62 0.54
CA LEU A 62 -8.51 -3.65 0.72
C LEU A 62 -9.76 -3.08 1.37
N SER A 63 -9.59 -2.35 2.47
CA SER A 63 -10.73 -1.87 3.29
C SER A 63 -11.16 -0.44 2.99
N ASN A 64 -10.36 0.32 2.24
CA ASN A 64 -10.49 1.77 2.05
C ASN A 64 -10.43 2.58 3.35
N LYS A 65 -10.00 1.99 4.47
CA LYS A 65 -9.72 2.74 5.70
C LYS A 65 -8.60 3.74 5.42
N GLU A 66 -8.77 4.95 5.90
CA GLU A 66 -7.80 6.02 5.70
C GLU A 66 -7.52 6.81 6.97
N GLY A 67 -6.33 7.39 7.00
CA GLY A 67 -5.82 8.22 8.08
C GLY A 67 -4.67 9.07 7.57
N TRP A 68 -4.06 9.86 8.44
CA TRP A 68 -2.98 10.73 8.04
C TRP A 68 -1.64 10.04 8.28
N LEU A 69 -0.81 9.92 7.24
CA LEU A 69 0.58 9.51 7.42
C LEU A 69 1.38 10.65 8.06
N ALA A 70 1.24 11.86 7.50
CA ALA A 70 1.92 13.04 8.00
C ALA A 70 1.15 14.32 7.67
N ARG A 71 1.22 15.33 8.54
CA ARG A 71 0.53 16.60 8.35
C ARG A 71 1.36 17.77 8.87
N LYS A 72 1.25 18.94 8.23
CA LYS A 72 1.84 20.18 8.73
C LYS A 72 0.88 20.89 9.69
N ASN A 73 1.41 21.78 10.53
CA ASN A 73 0.63 22.65 11.42
C ASN A 73 -0.27 21.90 12.41
N ILE A 74 0.16 20.73 12.88
CA ILE A 74 -0.52 19.97 13.94
C ILE A 74 0.28 20.02 15.25
N ARG A 75 -0.43 20.04 16.38
CA ARG A 75 0.17 20.04 17.74
C ARG A 75 0.20 18.63 18.31
N ILE A 76 0.91 17.73 17.63
CA ILE A 76 1.14 16.35 18.05
C ILE A 76 2.65 16.12 18.06
N SER A 77 3.16 15.40 19.06
CA SER A 77 4.56 14.97 19.08
C SER A 77 4.76 13.76 18.15
N GLY A 78 5.85 13.77 17.38
CA GLY A 78 6.16 12.66 16.49
C GLY A 78 7.39 12.94 15.61
N PRO A 79 7.88 11.92 14.89
CA PRO A 79 8.96 12.09 13.93
C PRO A 79 8.63 13.17 12.91
N ARG A 80 9.65 13.94 12.50
CA ARG A 80 9.49 15.02 11.53
C ARG A 80 10.22 14.73 10.23
N VAL A 81 9.60 15.12 9.13
CA VAL A 81 10.20 15.16 7.79
C VAL A 81 9.93 16.55 7.22
N GLY A 82 10.93 17.43 7.30
CA GLY A 82 10.77 18.85 7.02
C GLY A 82 9.68 19.49 7.90
N LYS A 83 8.66 20.10 7.25
CA LYS A 83 7.54 20.76 7.94
C LYS A 83 6.40 19.83 8.37
N TYR A 84 6.49 18.53 8.07
CA TYR A 84 5.44 17.55 8.35
C TYR A 84 5.78 16.74 9.60
N VAL A 85 4.78 16.54 10.45
CA VAL A 85 4.85 15.62 11.59
C VAL A 85 4.18 14.31 11.19
N VAL A 86 4.87 13.20 11.39
CA VAL A 86 4.37 11.85 11.12
C VAL A 86 3.41 11.45 12.24
N ILE A 87 2.23 10.96 11.88
CA ILE A 87 1.20 10.52 12.83
C ILE A 87 1.34 9.01 12.98
N VAL A 88 2.17 8.62 13.95
CA VAL A 88 2.58 7.22 14.18
C VAL A 88 1.38 6.31 14.42
N ARG A 89 0.35 6.80 15.14
CA ARG A 89 -0.87 6.04 15.42
C ARG A 89 -1.53 5.55 14.13
N ASP A 90 -1.84 6.45 13.21
CA ASP A 90 -2.49 6.14 11.94
C ASP A 90 -1.60 5.27 11.04
N ALA A 91 -0.29 5.54 11.02
CA ALA A 91 0.68 4.72 10.28
C ALA A 91 0.67 3.25 10.75
N ILE A 92 0.46 3.00 12.04
CA ILE A 92 0.34 1.65 12.59
C ILE A 92 -1.07 1.10 12.35
N SER A 93 -2.11 1.76 12.86
CA SER A 93 -3.48 1.22 12.82
C SER A 93 -4.05 1.07 11.42
N ILE A 94 -3.48 1.74 10.41
CA ILE A 94 -3.90 1.60 9.02
C ILE A 94 -2.79 0.94 8.20
N GLY A 95 -1.58 1.51 8.20
CA GLY A 95 -0.51 1.03 7.31
C GLY A 95 -0.02 -0.38 7.62
N VAL A 96 0.25 -0.67 8.90
CA VAL A 96 0.71 -2.01 9.32
C VAL A 96 -0.39 -3.04 9.12
N GLU A 97 -1.64 -2.72 9.50
CA GLU A 97 -2.78 -3.61 9.30
C GLU A 97 -3.02 -3.88 7.81
N ALA A 98 -2.98 -2.86 6.96
CA ALA A 98 -3.15 -3.00 5.52
C ALA A 98 -2.12 -3.94 4.89
N LEU A 99 -0.85 -3.82 5.27
CA LEU A 99 0.21 -4.69 4.75
C LEU A 99 0.06 -6.13 5.22
N ARG A 100 -0.31 -6.36 6.49
CA ARG A 100 -0.59 -7.71 7.00
C ARG A 100 -1.77 -8.34 6.27
N ASN A 101 -2.86 -7.61 6.13
CA ASN A 101 -4.04 -8.06 5.40
C ASN A 101 -3.72 -8.31 3.91
N ALA A 102 -2.85 -7.52 3.29
CA ALA A 102 -2.44 -7.72 1.91
C ALA A 102 -1.64 -9.01 1.72
N VAL A 103 -0.68 -9.28 2.61
CA VAL A 103 0.06 -10.56 2.63
C VAL A 103 -0.89 -11.73 2.87
N GLU A 104 -1.94 -11.52 3.66
CA GLU A 104 -2.87 -12.59 3.99
C GLU A 104 -3.94 -12.84 2.93
N TYR A 105 -4.47 -11.81 2.30
CA TYR A 105 -5.71 -11.93 1.55
C TYR A 105 -5.63 -11.42 0.11
N ALA A 106 -4.58 -10.68 -0.28
CA ALA A 106 -4.51 -10.08 -1.60
C ALA A 106 -3.73 -10.95 -2.61
N ASP A 107 -4.19 -10.92 -3.87
CA ASP A 107 -3.47 -11.49 -5.01
C ASP A 107 -2.26 -10.63 -5.37
N VAL A 108 -2.44 -9.29 -5.28
CA VAL A 108 -1.41 -8.30 -5.57
C VAL A 108 -1.27 -7.33 -4.39
N ILE A 109 -0.03 -7.15 -3.94
CA ILE A 109 0.32 -6.17 -2.91
C ILE A 109 0.90 -4.93 -3.58
N VAL A 110 0.32 -3.78 -3.29
CA VAL A 110 0.78 -2.47 -3.75
C VAL A 110 1.32 -1.69 -2.55
N ILE A 111 2.48 -1.08 -2.74
CA ILE A 111 3.11 -0.18 -1.77
C ILE A 111 3.48 1.07 -2.56
N ASP A 112 2.58 2.05 -2.61
CA ASP A 112 2.89 3.32 -3.29
C ASP A 112 3.63 4.25 -2.33
N GLU A 113 4.86 4.58 -2.74
CA GLU A 113 5.90 5.29 -2.00
C GLU A 113 6.52 4.53 -0.80
N VAL A 114 7.85 4.39 -0.84
CA VAL A 114 8.68 3.98 0.30
C VAL A 114 9.65 5.12 0.56
N GLY A 115 9.16 6.12 1.32
CA GLY A 115 9.87 7.36 1.58
C GLY A 115 10.32 7.51 3.03
N PRO A 116 10.92 8.67 3.35
CA PRO A 116 11.34 8.96 4.72
C PRO A 116 10.18 8.97 5.73
N MET A 117 8.93 9.19 5.32
CA MET A 117 7.80 9.29 6.26
C MET A 117 7.38 7.91 6.76
N GLU A 118 7.20 6.96 5.86
CA GLU A 118 6.85 5.57 6.14
C GLU A 118 7.97 4.89 6.94
N LEU A 119 9.22 5.14 6.55
CA LEU A 119 10.40 4.51 7.15
C LEU A 119 10.75 5.05 8.55
N LYS A 120 10.18 6.18 8.98
CA LYS A 120 10.35 6.72 10.34
C LYS A 120 9.52 6.00 11.38
N VAL A 121 8.54 5.18 10.97
CA VAL A 121 7.77 4.31 11.86
C VAL A 121 8.32 2.89 11.77
N ASN A 122 8.91 2.39 12.86
CA ASN A 122 9.65 1.13 12.85
C ASN A 122 8.77 -0.09 12.51
N GLU A 123 7.53 -0.09 12.99
CA GLU A 123 6.51 -1.10 12.71
C GLU A 123 6.20 -1.12 11.21
N LEU A 124 5.87 0.04 10.64
CA LEU A 124 5.53 0.16 9.22
C LEU A 124 6.72 -0.23 8.33
N ARG A 125 7.93 0.23 8.68
CA ARG A 125 9.17 -0.18 7.98
C ARG A 125 9.34 -1.70 7.97
N ARG A 126 9.14 -2.36 9.12
CA ARG A 126 9.26 -3.82 9.22
C ARG A 126 8.24 -4.51 8.32
N GLU A 127 6.99 -4.04 8.32
CA GLU A 127 5.95 -4.67 7.51
C GLU A 127 6.11 -4.41 6.00
N ILE A 128 6.64 -3.26 5.59
CA ILE A 128 7.04 -3.03 4.19
C ILE A 128 8.09 -4.07 3.79
N ILE A 129 9.10 -4.31 4.64
CA ILE A 129 10.13 -5.32 4.36
C ILE A 129 9.53 -6.73 4.32
N ASN A 130 8.59 -7.05 5.22
CA ASN A 130 7.90 -8.34 5.24
C ASN A 130 7.09 -8.56 3.97
N ALA A 131 6.29 -7.57 3.56
CA ALA A 131 5.50 -7.63 2.33
C ALA A 131 6.39 -7.74 1.07
N LEU A 132 7.55 -7.07 1.04
CA LEU A 132 8.52 -7.22 -0.05
C LEU A 132 9.21 -8.59 -0.06
N LYS A 133 9.30 -9.26 1.09
CA LYS A 133 9.88 -10.62 1.23
C LYS A 133 8.83 -11.71 1.05
N SER A 134 7.54 -11.43 1.23
CA SER A 134 6.51 -12.42 1.06
C SER A 134 6.56 -12.93 -0.38
N ASN A 135 6.46 -14.24 -0.52
CA ASN A 135 6.09 -14.85 -1.77
C ASN A 135 4.64 -15.28 -1.58
N ASN A 136 3.71 -14.64 -2.29
CA ASN A 136 2.31 -15.05 -2.30
C ASN A 136 2.19 -16.37 -3.11
N TYR A 137 2.73 -17.47 -2.58
CA TYR A 137 2.50 -18.80 -3.12
C TYR A 137 1.16 -19.31 -2.58
N GLY A 138 0.20 -19.52 -3.48
CA GLY A 138 -0.91 -20.45 -3.24
C GLY A 138 -2.02 -20.00 -2.29
N LYS A 139 -2.65 -18.84 -2.54
CA LYS A 139 -3.95 -18.49 -1.90
C LYS A 139 -5.17 -18.61 -2.83
N ASN A 140 -5.02 -19.27 -3.97
CA ASN A 140 -6.16 -19.80 -4.70
C ASN A 140 -6.58 -21.11 -4.05
N THR A 141 -7.40 -21.00 -3.00
CA THR A 141 -8.28 -22.08 -2.57
C THR A 141 -9.08 -22.57 -3.77
N HIS A 142 -9.03 -23.88 -3.99
CA HIS A 142 -9.90 -24.62 -4.89
C HIS A 142 -11.33 -24.06 -4.84
N THR A 143 -11.76 -23.39 -5.91
CA THR A 143 -13.17 -23.39 -6.28
C THR A 143 -13.38 -24.65 -7.11
N ASP A 144 -14.06 -25.62 -6.52
CA ASP A 144 -14.50 -26.82 -7.19
C ASP A 144 -15.23 -26.44 -8.49
N TYR A 145 -14.68 -26.91 -9.60
CA TYR A 145 -15.38 -27.02 -10.86
C TYR A 145 -16.50 -28.05 -10.66
N GLN A 146 -17.68 -27.61 -10.25
CA GLN A 146 -18.87 -28.45 -10.31
C GLN A 146 -19.15 -28.74 -11.78
N ARG A 147 -18.86 -29.99 -12.18
CA ARG A 147 -19.38 -30.61 -13.40
C ARG A 147 -20.89 -30.48 -13.39
N GLY A 148 -21.47 -29.74 -14.33
CA GLY A 148 -22.86 -29.94 -14.73
C GLY A 148 -22.99 -31.28 -15.44
N PRO A 149 -24.08 -32.05 -15.24
CA PRO A 149 -24.26 -33.33 -15.91
C PRO A 149 -24.57 -33.13 -17.40
N SER A 150 -24.18 -34.16 -18.16
CA SER A 150 -24.39 -34.39 -19.60
C SER A 150 -25.83 -34.19 -20.07
#